data_AF-A0A1H0T1U3-F1
#
_entry.id   AF-A0A1H0T1U3-F1
#
_cell.length_a   1.000
_cell.length_b   1.000
_cell.length_c   1.000
_cell.angle_alpha   90.00
_cell.angle_beta   90.00
_cell.angle_gamma   90.00
#
_symmetry.space_group_name_H-M   'P 1'
#
loop_
_entity.id
_entity.type
_entity.pdbx_description
1 polymer ?
#
loop_
_entity_poly.entity_id
_entity_poly.type
_entity_poly.pdbx_seq_one_letter_code
_entity_poly.pdbx_strand_id
1 'polypeptide(L)'
;MTCNASDVLSYKEGICYAKSNLLAALLRSQQIPTGFCYQRLMLFDTPEKGYSLHALNAVYLKSLNKWIRLDARGNKAGVEAQFSLDKEKLAFTVNETLDEKDYPVIYVNPNPKTIKVLKEHSDVLEMYKHKLPERI
;
A
#
# COMPACT_ATOMS: atom_id res chain seq x y z
N MET A 1 3.53 5.69 -16.01
CA MET A 1 3.26 5.15 -14.65
C MET A 1 3.82 3.73 -14.55
N THR A 2 4.42 3.36 -13.42
CA THR A 2 4.87 1.99 -13.18
C THR A 2 3.67 1.12 -12.77
N CYS A 3 3.23 0.24 -13.67
CA CYS A 3 2.04 -0.58 -13.45
C CYS A 3 2.42 -2.00 -13.01
N ASN A 4 3.39 -2.62 -13.67
CA ASN A 4 3.83 -3.97 -13.35
C ASN A 4 4.94 -3.93 -12.30
N ALA A 5 5.06 -5.01 -11.52
CA ALA A 5 6.13 -5.16 -10.54
C ALA A 5 7.54 -5.01 -11.18
N SER A 6 7.72 -5.55 -12.39
CA SER A 6 8.97 -5.40 -13.16
C SER A 6 9.31 -3.94 -13.43
N ASP A 7 8.32 -3.11 -13.79
CA ASP A 7 8.55 -1.69 -14.08
C ASP A 7 9.00 -0.96 -12.83
N VAL A 8 8.34 -1.21 -11.69
CA VAL A 8 8.70 -0.63 -10.40
C VAL A 8 10.14 -1.00 -10.02
N LEU A 9 10.54 -2.25 -10.29
CA LEU A 9 11.91 -2.71 -10.01
C LEU A 9 12.94 -2.04 -10.93
N SER A 10 12.66 -1.96 -12.23
CA SER A 10 13.57 -1.37 -13.23
C SER A 10 13.73 0.14 -13.05
N TYR A 11 12.62 0.85 -12.88
CA TYR A 11 12.62 2.31 -12.74
C TYR A 11 12.85 2.78 -11.31
N LYS A 12 12.72 1.90 -10.31
CA LYS A 12 12.85 2.21 -8.88
C LYS A 12 11.87 3.27 -8.38
N GLU A 13 10.73 3.38 -9.05
CA GLU A 13 9.70 4.39 -8.81
C GLU A 13 8.30 3.78 -8.78
N GLY A 14 7.41 4.41 -8.01
CA GLY A 14 6.01 4.00 -7.92
C GLY A 14 5.31 4.52 -6.66
N ILE A 15 4.00 4.64 -6.74
CA ILE A 15 3.15 4.94 -5.58
C ILE A 15 2.92 3.66 -4.74
N CYS A 16 2.23 3.77 -3.60
CA CYS A 16 2.02 2.62 -2.69
C CYS A 16 1.42 1.40 -3.40
N TYR A 17 0.52 1.57 -4.36
CA TYR A 17 -0.07 0.46 -5.12
C TYR A 17 0.99 -0.35 -5.87
N ALA A 18 1.83 0.35 -6.63
CA ALA A 18 2.87 -0.27 -7.45
C ALA A 18 3.96 -0.90 -6.57
N LYS A 19 4.36 -0.21 -5.48
CA LYS A 19 5.32 -0.71 -4.51
C LYS A 19 4.84 -1.96 -3.78
N SER A 20 3.57 -2.00 -3.36
CA SER A 20 2.98 -3.19 -2.74
C SER A 20 2.87 -4.37 -3.70
N ASN A 21 2.61 -4.11 -4.98
CA ASN A 21 2.66 -5.16 -6.01
C ASN A 21 4.07 -5.73 -6.16
N LEU A 22 5.10 -4.86 -6.20
CA LEU A 22 6.50 -5.31 -6.27
C LEU A 22 6.89 -6.13 -5.03
N LEU A 23 6.59 -5.66 -3.82
CA LEU A 23 6.92 -6.39 -2.60
C LEU A 23 6.24 -7.78 -2.56
N ALA A 24 4.95 -7.84 -2.92
CA ALA A 24 4.24 -9.10 -3.01
C ALA A 24 4.86 -10.05 -4.04
N ALA A 25 5.23 -9.55 -5.23
CA ALA A 25 5.87 -10.36 -6.27
C ALA A 25 7.22 -10.91 -5.80
N LEU A 26 8.07 -10.08 -5.19
CA LEU A 26 9.37 -10.49 -4.67
C LEU A 26 9.24 -11.57 -3.60
N LEU A 27 8.39 -11.36 -2.59
CA LEU A 27 8.23 -12.32 -1.49
C LEU A 27 7.60 -13.64 -1.95
N ARG A 28 6.59 -13.57 -2.82
CA ARG A 28 5.96 -14.78 -3.38
C ARG A 28 6.93 -15.57 -4.26
N SER A 29 7.85 -14.92 -4.96
CA SER A 29 8.90 -15.61 -5.72
C SER A 29 9.80 -16.46 -4.82
N GLN A 30 9.92 -16.08 -3.53
CA GLN A 30 10.66 -16.80 -2.50
C GLN A 30 9.76 -17.74 -1.67
N GLN A 31 8.54 -18.02 -2.14
CA GLN A 31 7.55 -18.87 -1.45
C GLN A 31 7.12 -18.35 -0.06
N ILE A 32 7.27 -17.05 0.19
CA ILE A 32 6.79 -16.40 1.41
C ILE A 32 5.33 -15.96 1.17
N PRO A 33 4.35 -16.52 1.92
CA PRO A 33 2.96 -16.12 1.75
C PRO A 33 2.79 -14.64 2.07
N THR A 34 2.28 -13.90 1.10
CA THR A 34 2.13 -12.45 1.17
C THR A 34 0.78 -12.09 0.61
N GLY A 35 0.05 -11.20 1.26
CA GLY A 35 -1.21 -10.62 0.80
C GLY A 35 -1.16 -9.10 0.75
N PHE A 36 -2.30 -8.51 0.39
CA PHE A 36 -2.51 -7.08 0.34
C PHE A 36 -3.48 -6.66 1.45
N CYS A 37 -3.19 -5.53 2.07
CA CYS A 37 -4.04 -4.86 3.05
C CYS A 37 -4.23 -3.41 2.63
N TYR A 38 -5.22 -2.73 3.22
CA TYR A 38 -5.56 -1.38 2.83
C TYR A 38 -5.87 -0.50 4.03
N GLN A 39 -5.62 0.79 3.87
CA GLN A 39 -6.14 1.84 4.72
C GLN A 39 -6.89 2.84 3.82
N ARG A 40 -7.95 3.46 4.31
CA ARG A 40 -8.51 4.70 3.76
C ARG A 40 -7.93 5.84 4.58
N LEU A 41 -7.17 6.71 3.94
CA LEU A 41 -6.50 7.83 4.58
C LEU A 41 -6.93 9.13 3.91
N MET A 42 -6.87 10.25 4.63
CA MET A 42 -6.98 11.56 4.00
C MET A 42 -5.88 11.70 2.95
N LEU A 43 -6.26 12.20 1.78
CA LEU A 43 -5.34 12.35 0.65
C LEU A 43 -4.34 13.49 0.90
N PHE A 44 -4.80 14.52 1.60
CA PHE A 44 -4.03 15.70 1.98
C PHE A 44 -4.27 16.02 3.47
N ASP A 45 -4.19 17.29 3.84
CA ASP A 45 -4.22 17.81 5.20
C ASP A 45 -5.63 18.05 5.77
N THR A 46 -6.68 18.04 4.95
CA THR A 46 -8.07 18.26 5.42
C THR A 46 -9.07 17.27 4.81
N PRO A 47 -10.18 16.94 5.50
CA PRO A 47 -11.21 16.01 5.01
C PRO A 47 -11.82 16.42 3.66
N GLU A 48 -11.97 17.72 3.41
CA GLU A 48 -12.59 18.26 2.19
C GLU A 48 -11.72 18.02 0.95
N LYS A 49 -10.42 17.78 1.15
CA LYS A 49 -9.47 17.46 0.08
C LYS A 49 -9.52 15.98 -0.32
N GLY A 50 -10.43 15.21 0.27
CA GLY A 50 -10.75 13.85 -0.14
C GLY A 50 -9.88 12.79 0.52
N TYR A 51 -10.16 11.54 0.15
CA TYR A 51 -9.51 10.37 0.73
C TYR A 51 -8.93 9.50 -0.37
N SER A 52 -8.04 8.60 -0.01
CA SER A 52 -7.56 7.57 -0.93
C SER A 52 -7.28 6.28 -0.19
N LEU A 53 -7.35 5.17 -0.93
CA LEU A 53 -6.77 3.93 -0.47
C LEU A 53 -5.26 4.07 -0.42
N HIS A 54 -4.67 3.62 0.68
CA HIS A 54 -3.26 3.31 0.80
C HIS A 54 -3.10 1.80 0.81
N ALA A 55 -2.21 1.28 -0.04
CA ALA A 55 -1.93 -0.15 -0.11
C ALA A 55 -0.68 -0.49 0.70
N LEU A 56 -0.78 -1.60 1.41
CA LEU A 56 0.32 -2.22 2.15
C LEU A 56 0.23 -3.74 2.01
N ASN A 57 1.16 -4.48 2.59
CA ASN A 57 1.23 -5.93 2.49
C ASN A 57 1.07 -6.57 3.86
N ALA A 58 0.63 -7.83 3.89
CA ALA A 58 0.76 -8.69 5.06
C ALA A 58 1.59 -9.91 4.66
N VAL A 59 2.57 -10.27 5.49
CA VAL A 59 3.50 -11.37 5.25
C VAL A 59 3.35 -12.41 6.35
N TYR A 60 3.20 -13.67 5.99
CA TYR A 60 3.08 -14.75 6.95
C TYR A 60 4.44 -15.36 7.26
N LEU A 61 4.88 -15.23 8.51
CA LEU A 61 6.10 -15.85 9.00
C LEU A 61 5.75 -17.19 9.64
N LYS A 62 6.03 -18.28 8.90
CA LYS A 62 5.76 -19.66 9.35
C LYS A 62 6.43 -19.98 10.69
N SER A 63 7.68 -19.53 10.90
CA SER A 63 8.43 -19.75 12.14
C SER A 63 7.77 -19.14 13.38
N LEU A 64 6.93 -18.12 13.20
CA LEU A 64 6.21 -17.43 14.27
C LEU A 64 4.70 -17.72 14.25
N ASN A 65 4.23 -18.46 13.24
CA ASN A 65 2.81 -18.68 12.97
C ASN A 65 1.99 -17.36 12.99
N LYS A 66 2.53 -16.29 12.39
CA LYS A 66 1.98 -14.92 12.53
C LYS A 66 1.99 -14.17 11.20
N TRP A 67 0.93 -13.38 10.96
CA TRP A 67 0.90 -12.36 9.91
C TRP A 67 1.49 -11.04 10.43
N ILE A 68 2.36 -10.43 9.64
CA ILE A 68 2.99 -9.14 9.93
C ILE A 68 2.70 -8.19 8.77
N ARG A 69 2.12 -7.03 9.06
CA ARG A 69 1.84 -6.01 8.06
C ARG A 69 3.06 -5.14 7.82
N LEU A 70 3.36 -4.90 6.55
CA LEU A 70 4.51 -4.16 6.06
C LEU A 70 4.06 -3.11 5.07
N ASP A 71 4.66 -1.92 5.16
CA ASP A 71 4.43 -0.85 4.20
C ASP A 71 5.61 -0.73 3.24
N ALA A 72 5.38 -1.11 1.97
CA ALA A 72 6.38 -1.09 0.91
C ALA A 72 6.85 0.33 0.54
N ARG A 73 6.20 1.39 1.05
CA ARG A 73 6.64 2.78 0.86
C ARG A 73 8.01 3.02 1.46
N GLY A 74 8.32 2.34 2.56
CA GLY A 74 9.58 2.45 3.31
C GLY A 74 9.73 3.79 4.05
N ASN A 75 10.90 3.96 4.66
CA ASN A 75 11.23 5.15 5.45
C ASN A 75 11.68 6.32 4.58
N LYS A 76 11.31 7.53 5.02
CA LYS A 76 11.88 8.80 4.57
C LYS A 76 11.84 9.77 5.76
N ALA A 77 12.41 10.97 5.63
CA ALA A 77 12.26 11.99 6.66
C ALA A 77 10.76 12.17 7.01
N GLY A 78 10.41 11.96 8.28
CA GLY A 78 9.04 12.01 8.80
C GLY A 78 8.19 10.75 8.60
N VAL A 79 8.76 9.62 8.15
CA VAL A 79 8.02 8.34 7.98
C VAL A 79 8.84 7.18 8.56
N GLU A 80 8.24 6.42 9.49
CA GLU A 80 8.86 5.30 10.21
C GLU A 80 8.15 3.94 9.98
N ALA A 81 8.04 3.53 8.72
CA ALA A 81 7.56 2.22 8.30
C ALA A 81 8.62 1.09 8.41
N GLN A 82 9.11 0.80 9.62
CA GLN A 82 10.13 -0.23 9.84
C GLN A 82 9.54 -1.64 9.93
N PHE A 83 10.28 -2.65 9.47
CA PHE A 83 9.97 -4.04 9.83
C PHE A 83 10.17 -4.24 11.35
N SER A 84 9.18 -4.82 12.02
CA SER A 84 9.28 -5.18 13.43
C SER A 84 8.43 -6.41 13.74
N LEU A 85 8.97 -7.30 14.57
CA LEU A 85 8.28 -8.50 15.05
C LEU A 85 7.36 -8.21 16.25
N ASP A 86 7.70 -7.17 17.03
CA ASP A 86 7.05 -6.84 18.29
C ASP A 86 5.79 -6.01 18.07
N LYS A 87 5.95 -4.83 17.46
CA LYS A 87 4.87 -3.88 17.23
C LYS A 87 4.82 -3.52 15.75
N GLU A 88 3.61 -3.43 15.21
CA GLU A 88 3.40 -2.94 13.87
C GLU A 88 3.91 -1.49 13.73
N LYS A 89 4.61 -1.22 12.63
CA LYS A 89 5.14 0.10 12.28
C LYS A 89 4.85 0.40 10.81
N LEU A 90 3.73 1.05 10.54
CA LEU A 90 3.31 1.47 9.19
C LEU A 90 3.65 2.94 8.95
N ALA A 91 3.58 3.38 7.69
CA ALA A 91 3.87 4.78 7.37
C ALA A 91 2.82 5.76 7.93
N PHE A 92 1.61 5.27 8.21
CA PHE A 92 0.48 6.07 8.64
C PHE A 92 -0.25 5.40 9.80
N THR A 93 -0.67 6.23 10.76
CA THR A 93 -1.63 5.87 11.80
C THR A 93 -3.00 6.36 11.36
N VAL A 94 -3.98 5.48 11.36
CA VAL A 94 -5.37 5.82 11.02
C VAL A 94 -5.98 6.69 12.11
N ASN A 95 -6.57 7.81 11.73
CA ASN A 95 -7.36 8.66 12.60
C ASN A 95 -8.86 8.54 12.31
N GLU A 96 -9.55 7.68 13.06
CA GLU A 96 -11.00 7.43 12.89
C GLU A 96 -11.86 8.66 13.13
N THR A 97 -11.40 9.63 13.95
CA THR A 97 -12.13 10.90 14.17
C THR A 97 -12.21 11.76 12.90
N LEU A 98 -11.35 11.49 11.93
CA LEU A 98 -11.32 12.12 10.61
C LEU A 98 -11.85 11.18 9.53
N ASP A 99 -12.65 10.17 9.88
CA ASP A 99 -13.24 9.19 8.94
C ASP A 99 -12.19 8.35 8.16
N GLU A 100 -10.94 8.33 8.64
CA GLU A 100 -9.95 7.36 8.16
C GLU A 100 -10.30 5.97 8.66
N LYS A 101 -9.88 4.94 7.92
CA LYS A 101 -10.23 3.56 8.23
C LYS A 101 -9.11 2.59 7.96
N ASP A 102 -8.86 1.68 8.90
CA ASP A 102 -8.01 0.51 8.66
C ASP A 102 -8.85 -0.66 8.14
N TYR A 103 -8.37 -1.34 7.10
CA TYR A 103 -8.99 -2.55 6.58
C TYR A 103 -8.07 -3.75 6.86
N PRO A 104 -8.32 -4.52 7.93
CA PRO A 104 -7.42 -5.59 8.39
C PRO A 104 -7.46 -6.84 7.51
N VAL A 105 -8.40 -6.92 6.56
CA VAL A 105 -8.55 -8.07 5.67
C VAL A 105 -7.30 -8.24 4.80
N ILE A 106 -6.81 -9.47 4.74
CA ILE A 106 -5.68 -9.86 3.89
C ILE A 106 -6.23 -10.42 2.58
N TYR A 107 -5.99 -9.71 1.49
CA TYR A 107 -6.42 -10.11 0.15
C TYR A 107 -5.30 -10.84 -0.59
N VAL A 108 -5.65 -11.91 -1.31
CA VAL A 108 -4.71 -12.66 -2.16
C VAL A 108 -4.32 -11.86 -3.40
N ASN A 109 -5.23 -11.06 -3.95
CA ASN A 109 -4.98 -10.24 -5.12
C ASN A 109 -5.06 -8.76 -4.76
N PRO A 110 -4.34 -7.88 -5.49
CA PRO A 110 -4.49 -6.45 -5.28
C PRO A 110 -5.91 -6.01 -5.67
N ASN A 111 -6.40 -4.94 -5.03
CA ASN A 111 -7.70 -4.37 -5.33
C ASN A 111 -7.78 -3.99 -6.83
N PRO A 112 -8.79 -4.47 -7.57
CA PRO A 112 -8.92 -4.18 -9.00
C PRO A 112 -8.95 -2.68 -9.33
N LYS A 113 -9.53 -1.84 -8.46
CA LYS A 113 -9.59 -0.39 -8.64
C LYS A 113 -8.20 0.25 -8.59
N THR A 114 -7.32 -0.20 -7.70
CA THR A 114 -5.95 0.34 -7.62
C THR A 114 -5.12 -0.07 -8.84
N ILE A 115 -5.32 -1.29 -9.36
CA ILE A 115 -4.71 -1.74 -10.61
C ILE A 115 -5.23 -0.95 -11.81
N LYS A 116 -6.54 -0.69 -11.87
CA LYS A 116 -7.15 0.11 -12.94
C LYS A 116 -6.52 1.50 -13.02
N VAL A 117 -6.35 2.16 -11.87
CA VAL A 117 -5.69 3.46 -11.77
C VAL A 117 -4.26 3.44 -12.32
N LEU A 118 -3.46 2.43 -11.97
CA LEU A 118 -2.08 2.34 -12.46
C LEU A 118 -2.00 2.14 -13.99
N LYS A 119 -3.02 1.52 -14.60
CA LYS A 119 -3.08 1.24 -16.04
C LYS A 119 -3.60 2.41 -16.87
N GLU A 120 -4.57 3.14 -16.34
CA GLU A 120 -5.34 4.13 -17.12
C GLU A 120 -4.77 5.55 -17.03
N HIS A 121 -3.89 5.83 -16.08
CA HIS A 121 -3.33 7.17 -15.88
C HIS A 121 -1.83 7.19 -16.16
N SER A 122 -1.39 8.19 -16.94
CA SER A 122 0.02 8.44 -17.23
C SER A 122 0.58 9.65 -16.46
N ASP A 123 -0.29 10.59 -16.06
CA ASP A 123 0.05 11.76 -15.25
C ASP A 123 -0.21 11.48 -13.77
N VAL A 124 0.85 11.49 -12.97
CA VAL A 124 0.78 11.20 -11.54
C VAL A 124 0.03 12.30 -10.77
N LEU A 125 0.17 13.56 -11.14
CA LEU A 125 -0.45 14.68 -10.42
C LEU A 125 -1.95 14.71 -10.66
N GLU A 126 -2.38 14.47 -11.91
CA GLU A 126 -3.80 14.34 -12.25
C GLU A 126 -4.44 13.16 -11.52
N MET A 127 -3.75 12.02 -11.54
CA MET A 127 -4.20 10.80 -10.88
C MET A 127 -4.42 11.03 -9.38
N TYR A 128 -3.45 11.63 -8.69
CA TYR A 128 -3.56 11.91 -7.25
C TYR A 128 -4.76 12.80 -6.94
N LYS A 129 -5.04 13.81 -7.77
CA LYS A 129 -6.11 14.78 -7.49
C LYS A 129 -7.51 14.24 -7.76
N HIS A 130 -7.67 13.32 -8.71
CA HIS A 130 -9.00 13.05 -9.28
C HIS A 130 -9.36 11.57 -9.46
N LYS A 131 -8.40 10.64 -9.33
CA LYS A 131 -8.60 9.27 -9.85
C LYS A 131 -8.38 8.18 -8.82
N LEU A 132 -7.77 8.48 -7.68
CA LEU A 132 -7.52 7.47 -6.65
C LEU A 132 -8.84 6.93 -6.06
N PRO A 133 -8.98 5.60 -5.91
CA PRO A 133 -10.14 5.03 -5.24
C PRO A 133 -10.08 5.32 -3.75
N GLU A 134 -11.21 5.69 -3.14
CA GLU A 134 -11.26 5.93 -1.69
C GLU A 134 -11.61 4.68 -0.86
N ARG A 135 -12.30 3.71 -1.46
CA ARG A 135 -12.88 2.54 -0.77
C ARG A 135 -12.66 1.27 -1.56
N ILE A 136 -12.52 0.17 -0.81
CA ILE A 136 -12.28 -1.17 -1.36
C ILE A 136 -13.38 -1.55 -2.35
#